data_AF-A0AAD7NDT0-F1
#
_entry.id   AF-A0AAD7NDT0-F1
#
_cell.length_a   1.000
_cell.length_b   1.000
_cell.length_c   1.000
_cell.angle_alpha   90.00
_cell.angle_beta   90.00
_cell.angle_gamma   90.00
#
_symmetry.space_group_name_H-M   'P 1'
#
loop_
_entity.id
_entity.type
_entity.pdbx_description
1 polymer ?
#
loop_
_entity_poly.entity_id
_entity_poly.type
_entity_poly.pdbx_seq_one_letter_code
_entity_poly.pdbx_strand_id
1 'polypeptide(L)'
;MDEGPTFSLTNILGENHENVEHPGVNGVPVGGWDEEEIAAKPVEEGTCIECEDQPAEDVFCEVCYAAQHRKGSRKRHVVKPLGTVEKAKPAGGAPETAAADPDAMDADGDDSNDEEWERVVVGPSSEVVLSAQPAVGASVGEWFVERSKFIPLRLNLGERKLLRLLEAALSVSEYTDKIDTIGFGLSKAKRIVQQIRELCAIMSGLLLSADYKRGQELFTDRDFQANAEFYQLIFELGRRHKIMNPDKMRSTYGKLIYLLQDSQTPEVKDLLSFSCVRPIKTVYAMLEEHGVLDLLRDDHITVATKEIYSEGRPRRDIQKDIKSKERAIEILASRYSRKGLAPEDVRLCLYSIGDNHAFLRTNRDPCERMIGYLKEYFHPTDAKDPKASLAIRSGKNGARLSHDHSKQYAYVIQSLTLWREILHDMWSLAESDLLSENVGYRLRDTGQGLNRVQAAPKTSRMMHQILNKAQRSVGQWIGSSVIHMGDHNVPNSLMFIDKYTQIYRILLPICTTLSQIEGLAAKPAIRSYIDDEFGSPDNLRREILGDFFRHGFDGSGADNFFDAGSCIDGRLTSAWNWCSTLEKKRYFHVFLLTGFTGFDGEW
;
A
#
# COMPACT_ATOMS: atom_id res chain seq x y z
N MET A 1 68.87 29.42 25.71
CA MET A 1 67.65 28.76 26.22
C MET A 1 66.53 29.64 25.74
N ASP A 2 65.99 29.34 24.55
CA ASP A 2 64.94 30.15 23.96
C ASP A 2 63.60 29.74 24.58
N GLU A 3 62.95 30.70 25.22
CA GLU A 3 61.57 30.61 25.70
C GLU A 3 60.62 30.64 24.49
N GLY A 4 59.68 29.69 24.41
CA GLY A 4 58.68 29.61 23.34
C GLY A 4 57.76 30.83 23.27
N PRO A 5 57.06 31.03 22.14
CA PRO A 5 56.33 32.26 21.87
C PRO A 5 55.14 32.45 22.82
N THR A 6 55.06 33.63 23.43
CA THR A 6 54.00 34.02 24.37
C THR A 6 52.71 34.40 23.65
N PHE A 7 51.57 33.98 24.19
CA PHE A 7 50.22 34.25 23.66
C PHE A 7 49.88 35.75 23.74
N SER A 8 50.15 36.50 22.67
CA SER A 8 49.91 37.94 22.58
C SER A 8 49.32 38.34 21.21
N LEU A 9 48.57 39.44 21.18
CA LEU A 9 47.83 39.91 20.01
C LEU A 9 48.74 40.18 18.79
N THR A 10 49.98 40.60 19.04
CA THR A 10 50.99 40.84 18.01
C THR A 10 51.49 39.54 17.37
N ASN A 11 51.55 38.44 18.13
CA ASN A 11 52.01 37.13 17.64
C ASN A 11 50.90 36.35 16.92
N ILE A 12 49.64 36.60 17.28
CA ILE A 12 48.46 36.01 16.62
C ILE A 12 48.29 36.55 15.18
N LEU A 13 48.72 37.79 14.92
CA LEU A 13 48.58 38.44 13.62
C LEU A 13 49.87 38.42 12.77
N GLY A 14 50.91 37.73 13.24
CA GLY A 14 52.20 37.61 12.56
C GLY A 14 52.35 36.37 11.69
N GLU A 15 53.46 36.27 10.96
CA GLU A 15 53.71 35.19 9.99
C GLU A 15 53.83 33.79 10.61
N ASN A 16 54.05 33.68 11.93
CA ASN A 16 54.18 32.41 12.67
C ASN A 16 52.98 32.09 13.58
N HIS A 17 51.77 32.55 13.22
CA HIS A 17 50.55 32.36 14.02
C HIS A 17 50.18 30.87 14.26
N GLU A 18 50.66 29.95 13.42
CA GLU A 18 50.36 28.52 13.50
C GLU A 18 50.96 27.82 14.74
N ASN A 19 51.94 28.43 15.41
CA ASN A 19 52.66 27.83 16.55
C ASN A 19 52.34 28.49 17.91
N VAL A 20 51.25 29.26 18.01
CA VAL A 20 50.86 29.99 19.24
C VAL A 20 49.77 29.21 19.99
N GLU A 21 50.13 28.54 21.10
CA GLU A 21 49.19 27.74 21.90
C GLU A 21 48.50 28.56 23.01
N HIS A 22 47.18 28.43 23.13
CA HIS A 22 46.39 29.11 24.17
C HIS A 22 46.63 28.44 25.54
N PRO A 23 46.93 29.19 26.62
CA PRO A 23 47.35 28.65 27.92
C PRO A 23 46.29 27.84 28.70
N GLY A 24 45.14 27.55 28.08
CA GLY A 24 44.01 26.84 28.69
C GLY A 24 43.62 25.54 27.99
N VAL A 25 44.35 25.12 26.95
CA VAL A 25 43.98 23.93 26.14
C VAL A 25 45.18 23.01 26.00
N ASN A 26 45.42 22.17 27.02
CA ASN A 26 46.41 21.11 26.94
C ASN A 26 45.91 20.00 25.98
N GLY A 27 46.24 20.13 24.69
CA GLY A 27 46.25 19.02 23.73
C GLY A 27 44.89 18.43 23.34
N VAL A 28 43.78 19.17 23.43
CA VAL A 28 42.49 18.76 22.86
C VAL A 28 42.30 19.48 21.52
N PRO A 29 42.10 18.77 20.39
CA PRO A 29 41.89 19.43 19.10
C PRO A 29 40.56 20.20 19.13
N VAL A 30 40.61 21.49 18.80
CA VAL A 30 39.43 22.34 18.67
C VAL A 30 38.96 22.26 17.21
N GLY A 31 37.80 21.64 16.98
CA GLY A 31 37.20 21.50 15.65
C GLY A 31 36.78 22.87 15.08
N GLY A 32 37.33 23.20 13.91
CA GLY A 32 36.91 24.34 13.10
C GLY A 32 35.55 24.06 12.47
N TRP A 33 34.67 25.06 12.52
CA TRP A 33 33.43 25.09 11.77
C TRP A 33 33.78 25.37 10.32
N ASP A 34 33.87 24.32 9.50
CA ASP A 34 33.50 24.29 8.08
C ASP A 34 34.07 22.99 7.48
N GLU A 35 33.22 22.24 6.77
CA GLU A 35 33.51 20.99 6.07
C GLU A 35 33.90 19.77 6.94
N GLU A 36 32.91 19.15 7.59
CA GLU A 36 32.99 17.73 7.94
C GLU A 36 31.90 16.92 7.23
N GLU A 37 32.40 15.93 6.49
CA GLU A 37 31.71 14.76 5.98
C GLU A 37 30.72 14.20 7.00
N ILE A 38 29.64 13.63 6.49
CA ILE A 38 28.68 12.80 7.22
C ILE A 38 29.46 11.60 7.80
N ALA A 39 30.06 11.77 8.98
CA ALA A 39 30.56 10.67 9.79
C ALA A 39 29.34 9.93 10.33
N ALA A 40 28.94 8.88 9.61
CA ALA A 40 27.97 7.91 10.05
C ALA A 40 28.32 7.47 11.49
N LYS A 41 27.35 7.54 12.41
CA LYS A 41 27.49 6.85 13.69
C LYS A 41 27.89 5.39 13.41
N PRO A 42 28.86 4.82 14.14
CA PRO A 42 29.22 3.42 13.94
C PRO A 42 27.96 2.57 14.20
N VAL A 43 27.55 1.79 13.20
CA VAL A 43 26.46 0.81 13.31
C VAL A 43 26.82 -0.14 14.45
N GLU A 44 25.89 -0.37 15.40
CA GLU A 44 26.12 -1.31 16.51
C GLU A 44 26.55 -2.69 15.95
N GLU A 45 27.63 -3.27 16.50
CA GLU A 45 28.16 -4.57 16.08
C GLU A 45 27.03 -5.63 16.06
N GLY A 46 26.83 -6.27 14.90
CA GLY A 46 25.77 -7.27 14.69
C GLY A 46 24.45 -6.73 14.13
N THR A 47 24.36 -5.44 13.80
CA THR A 47 23.20 -4.84 13.11
C THR A 47 23.50 -4.58 11.63
N CYS A 48 22.49 -4.72 10.77
CA CYS A 48 22.64 -4.54 9.33
C CYS A 48 23.07 -3.11 8.98
N ILE A 49 24.11 -2.96 8.15
CA ILE A 49 24.62 -1.64 7.76
C ILE A 49 23.69 -0.84 6.84
N GLU A 50 22.74 -1.51 6.18
CA GLU A 50 21.84 -0.88 5.22
C GLU A 50 20.58 -0.32 5.90
N CYS A 51 20.01 -1.09 6.82
CA CYS A 51 18.74 -0.73 7.45
C CYS A 51 18.88 -0.31 8.92
N GLU A 52 20.00 -0.62 9.57
CA GLU A 52 20.31 -0.32 10.98
C GLU A 52 19.27 -0.85 12.00
N ASP A 53 18.42 -1.78 11.58
CA ASP A 53 17.20 -2.16 12.31
C ASP A 53 17.06 -3.67 12.52
N GLN A 54 17.79 -4.47 11.74
CA GLN A 54 17.71 -5.93 11.77
C GLN A 54 19.08 -6.54 12.10
N PRO A 55 19.11 -7.68 12.80
CA PRO A 55 20.36 -8.40 13.04
C PRO A 55 21.01 -8.79 11.70
N ALA A 56 22.32 -8.60 11.61
CA ALA A 56 23.10 -8.98 10.45
C ALA A 56 23.63 -10.41 10.61
N GLU A 57 23.51 -11.22 9.55
CA GLU A 57 24.17 -12.54 9.51
C GLU A 57 25.61 -12.44 8.99
N ASP A 58 25.87 -11.38 8.21
CA ASP A 58 27.19 -10.93 7.74
C ASP A 58 27.24 -9.40 7.92
N VAL A 59 27.47 -8.60 6.87
CA VAL A 59 27.32 -7.13 6.91
C VAL A 59 25.85 -6.69 6.74
N PHE A 60 25.00 -7.56 6.19
CA PHE A 60 23.59 -7.28 5.92
C PHE A 60 22.66 -8.24 6.68
N CYS A 61 21.43 -7.81 6.94
CA CYS A 61 20.35 -8.73 7.35
C CYS A 61 19.85 -9.54 6.15
N GLU A 62 19.12 -10.63 6.41
CA GLU A 62 18.54 -11.52 5.39
C GLU A 62 17.77 -10.76 4.29
N VAL A 63 16.93 -9.77 4.68
CA VAL A 63 16.11 -8.98 3.75
C VAL A 63 16.95 -8.11 2.82
N CYS A 64 17.87 -7.33 3.40
CA CYS A 64 18.75 -6.46 2.63
C CYS A 64 19.72 -7.29 1.78
N TYR A 65 20.20 -8.42 2.30
CA TYR A 65 21.04 -9.37 1.57
C TYR A 65 20.32 -9.90 0.33
N ALA A 66 19.10 -10.42 0.47
CA ALA A 66 18.30 -10.96 -0.63
C ALA A 66 18.03 -9.89 -1.71
N ALA A 67 17.73 -8.66 -1.31
CA ALA A 67 17.51 -7.56 -2.25
C ALA A 67 18.78 -7.15 -3.02
N GLN A 68 19.93 -7.07 -2.34
CA GLN A 68 21.21 -6.73 -2.96
C GLN A 68 21.74 -7.84 -3.89
N HIS A 69 21.41 -9.11 -3.62
CA HIS A 69 21.76 -10.22 -4.52
C HIS A 69 20.89 -10.28 -5.78
N ARG A 70 19.65 -9.77 -5.71
CA ARG A 70 18.80 -9.55 -6.90
C ARG A 70 19.27 -8.34 -7.74
N LYS A 71 19.93 -7.34 -7.15
CA LYS A 71 20.42 -6.12 -7.84
C LYS A 71 21.95 -6.10 -8.01
N GLY A 72 22.42 -6.38 -9.23
CA GLY A 72 23.52 -5.67 -9.91
C GLY A 72 24.96 -5.61 -9.39
N SER A 73 25.28 -5.79 -8.10
CA SER A 73 26.67 -5.59 -7.61
C SER A 73 27.28 -6.77 -6.85
N ARG A 74 26.47 -7.71 -6.33
CA ARG A 74 26.95 -8.86 -5.54
C ARG A 74 26.31 -10.22 -5.88
N LYS A 75 25.84 -10.42 -7.12
CA LYS A 75 25.25 -11.69 -7.62
C LYS A 75 26.12 -12.94 -7.37
N ARG A 76 27.42 -12.79 -7.06
CA ARG A 76 28.40 -13.86 -6.77
C ARG A 76 29.00 -13.84 -5.35
N HIS A 77 28.44 -13.09 -4.40
CA HIS A 77 29.02 -12.95 -3.07
C HIS A 77 28.72 -14.19 -2.20
N VAL A 78 29.79 -14.83 -1.71
CA VAL A 78 29.71 -15.99 -0.80
C VAL A 78 29.65 -15.48 0.65
N VAL A 79 28.60 -15.85 1.37
CA VAL A 79 28.34 -15.44 2.76
C VAL A 79 29.50 -15.86 3.67
N LYS A 80 30.00 -14.94 4.50
CA LYS A 80 30.83 -15.27 5.67
C LYS A 80 29.99 -15.05 6.93
N PRO A 81 29.56 -16.12 7.63
CA PRO A 81 28.79 -15.96 8.87
C PRO A 81 29.59 -15.19 9.92
N LEU A 82 28.98 -14.18 10.55
CA LEU A 82 29.49 -13.60 11.77
C LEU A 82 29.49 -14.68 12.86
N GLY A 83 30.64 -14.87 13.53
CA GLY A 83 30.93 -16.01 14.40
C GLY A 83 29.81 -16.30 15.41
N THR A 84 29.33 -17.55 15.41
CA THR A 84 28.39 -18.06 16.39
C THR A 84 28.95 -17.91 17.80
N VAL A 85 28.23 -17.20 18.67
CA VAL A 85 28.42 -17.31 20.12
C VAL A 85 28.03 -18.74 20.51
N GLU A 86 29.02 -19.53 20.93
CA GLU A 86 28.86 -20.91 21.35
C GLU A 86 27.80 -21.02 22.46
N LYS A 87 26.63 -21.60 22.15
CA LYS A 87 25.76 -22.15 23.18
C LYS A 87 26.37 -23.48 23.64
N ALA A 88 26.96 -23.46 24.82
CA ALA A 88 27.48 -24.64 25.51
C ALA A 88 26.43 -25.78 25.55
N LYS A 89 26.79 -26.94 24.99
CA LYS A 89 26.03 -28.19 25.16
C LYS A 89 26.32 -28.79 26.54
N PRO A 90 25.31 -29.32 27.27
CA PRO A 90 25.55 -30.22 28.38
C PRO A 90 25.87 -31.63 27.87
N ALA A 91 26.82 -32.29 28.53
CA ALA A 91 27.31 -33.63 28.22
C ALA A 91 26.38 -34.73 28.78
N GLY A 92 26.21 -35.83 28.05
CA GLY A 92 25.63 -37.08 28.60
C GLY A 92 25.21 -38.14 27.58
N GLY A 93 26.15 -39.02 27.19
CA GLY A 93 26.00 -40.49 27.23
C GLY A 93 25.24 -41.31 26.15
N ALA A 94 26.04 -41.95 25.26
CA ALA A 94 25.98 -43.37 24.81
C ALA A 94 24.98 -43.80 23.68
N PRO A 95 25.20 -44.95 22.96
CA PRO A 95 25.66 -44.94 21.57
C PRO A 95 24.89 -45.86 20.57
N GLU A 96 25.33 -45.83 19.29
CA GLU A 96 25.07 -46.78 18.17
C GLU A 96 23.66 -46.74 17.52
N THR A 97 23.45 -46.81 16.20
CA THR A 97 24.07 -47.62 15.14
C THR A 97 23.87 -46.96 13.76
N ALA A 98 24.78 -47.28 12.84
CA ALA A 98 24.69 -46.95 11.42
C ALA A 98 23.72 -47.90 10.69
N ALA A 99 22.90 -47.36 9.80
CA ALA A 99 22.32 -48.09 8.68
C ALA A 99 22.26 -47.13 7.47
N ALA A 100 22.99 -47.50 6.43
CA ALA A 100 22.92 -46.90 5.11
C ALA A 100 21.72 -47.50 4.37
N ASP A 101 21.00 -46.68 3.59
CA ASP A 101 20.26 -47.17 2.42
C ASP A 101 20.35 -46.11 1.30
N PRO A 102 20.61 -46.52 0.03
CA PRO A 102 20.94 -45.63 -1.07
C PRO A 102 19.74 -45.41 -1.98
N ASP A 103 19.35 -44.15 -2.17
CA ASP A 103 18.55 -43.75 -3.33
C ASP A 103 18.98 -42.33 -3.73
N ALA A 104 20.13 -42.28 -4.40
CA ALA A 104 20.53 -41.11 -5.19
C ALA A 104 19.97 -41.31 -6.60
N MET A 105 18.81 -40.72 -6.87
CA MET A 105 18.37 -40.44 -8.24
C MET A 105 18.64 -38.97 -8.55
N ASP A 106 19.40 -38.78 -9.62
CA ASP A 106 19.84 -37.54 -10.23
C ASP A 106 18.73 -36.48 -10.28
N ALA A 107 18.96 -35.36 -9.61
CA ALA A 107 18.29 -34.11 -9.88
C ALA A 107 19.13 -33.37 -10.94
N ASP A 108 18.75 -33.54 -12.20
CA ASP A 108 19.20 -32.69 -13.29
C ASP A 108 18.96 -31.22 -12.90
N GLY A 109 20.06 -30.47 -12.81
CA GLY A 109 20.05 -29.03 -12.67
C GLY A 109 19.61 -28.41 -13.99
N ASP A 110 18.38 -27.90 -14.03
CA ASP A 110 17.94 -27.00 -15.09
C ASP A 110 18.12 -25.55 -14.63
N ASP A 111 18.97 -24.85 -15.38
CA ASP A 111 19.42 -23.48 -15.20
C ASP A 111 18.23 -22.52 -15.06
N SER A 112 18.26 -21.67 -14.03
CA SER A 112 17.30 -20.57 -13.89
C SER A 112 17.57 -19.52 -14.97
N ASN A 113 16.92 -19.66 -16.11
CA ASN A 113 16.93 -18.65 -17.17
C ASN A 113 15.99 -17.48 -16.82
N ASP A 114 16.37 -16.69 -15.80
CA ASP A 114 15.68 -15.46 -15.37
C ASP A 114 16.35 -14.20 -15.99
N GLU A 115 17.08 -14.31 -17.12
CA GLU A 115 17.92 -13.23 -17.67
C GLU A 115 17.26 -12.32 -18.75
N GLU A 116 15.96 -12.42 -19.05
CA GLU A 116 15.35 -11.64 -20.15
C GLU A 116 14.25 -10.64 -19.74
N TRP A 117 14.51 -9.73 -18.79
CA TRP A 117 13.44 -8.83 -18.28
C TRP A 117 13.77 -7.34 -18.17
N GLU A 118 14.74 -6.83 -18.94
CA GLU A 118 15.02 -5.38 -18.96
C GLU A 118 15.23 -4.79 -20.36
N ARG A 119 14.18 -4.76 -21.18
CA ARG A 119 13.98 -3.70 -22.20
C ARG A 119 12.50 -3.39 -22.38
N VAL A 120 11.94 -2.56 -21.51
CA VAL A 120 10.63 -1.93 -21.76
C VAL A 120 10.76 -0.42 -21.64
N VAL A 121 10.41 0.24 -22.74
CA VAL A 121 10.57 1.67 -23.06
C VAL A 121 10.00 2.58 -21.96
N VAL A 122 10.76 3.62 -21.63
CA VAL A 122 10.38 4.72 -20.72
C VAL A 122 9.25 5.54 -21.35
N GLY A 123 8.06 5.54 -20.73
CA GLY A 123 6.96 6.43 -21.09
C GLY A 123 6.92 7.67 -20.17
N PRO A 124 6.65 8.89 -20.68
CA PRO A 124 6.78 10.14 -19.93
C PRO A 124 5.45 10.64 -19.30
N SER A 125 4.80 9.89 -18.40
CA SER A 125 3.51 10.33 -17.81
C SER A 125 3.33 10.19 -16.30
N SER A 126 4.32 9.70 -15.54
CA SER A 126 4.14 9.41 -14.10
C SER A 126 4.18 10.65 -13.21
N GLU A 127 4.91 11.71 -13.58
CA GLU A 127 5.11 12.89 -12.71
C GLU A 127 3.82 13.72 -12.53
N VAL A 128 2.99 13.84 -13.57
CA VAL A 128 1.72 14.57 -13.50
C VAL A 128 0.70 13.83 -12.63
N VAL A 129 0.66 12.49 -12.70
CA VAL A 129 -0.23 11.65 -11.88
C VAL A 129 0.12 11.76 -10.39
N LEU A 130 1.42 11.86 -10.07
CA LEU A 130 1.91 12.02 -8.70
C LEU A 130 1.89 13.47 -8.17
N SER A 131 1.51 14.45 -9.01
CA SER A 131 1.43 15.87 -8.63
C SER A 131 0.15 16.21 -7.85
N ALA A 132 0.17 17.28 -7.06
CA ALA A 132 -0.98 17.73 -6.28
C ALA A 132 -2.14 18.20 -7.19
N GLN A 133 -3.39 18.09 -6.69
CA GLN A 133 -4.56 18.55 -7.44
C GLN A 133 -4.55 20.07 -7.65
N PRO A 134 -4.88 20.58 -8.85
CA PRO A 134 -5.06 22.00 -9.09
C PRO A 134 -6.10 22.61 -8.15
N ALA A 135 -5.76 23.76 -7.57
CA ALA A 135 -6.68 24.50 -6.71
C ALA A 135 -7.88 25.03 -7.50
N VAL A 136 -9.02 25.24 -6.82
CA VAL A 136 -10.21 25.83 -7.45
C VAL A 136 -9.88 27.22 -8.01
N GLY A 137 -10.13 27.43 -9.30
CA GLY A 137 -9.85 28.69 -10.00
C GLY A 137 -8.44 28.81 -10.57
N ALA A 138 -7.58 27.80 -10.40
CA ALA A 138 -6.34 27.68 -11.15
C ALA A 138 -6.58 26.96 -12.49
N SER A 139 -5.71 27.22 -13.47
CA SER A 139 -5.73 26.48 -14.72
C SER A 139 -5.41 25.01 -14.48
N VAL A 140 -6.25 24.13 -15.01
CA VAL A 140 -6.15 22.69 -14.74
C VAL A 140 -5.11 21.96 -15.58
N GLY A 141 -4.72 22.53 -16.73
CA GLY A 141 -3.78 21.92 -17.67
C GLY A 141 -4.16 20.50 -18.07
N GLU A 142 -3.17 19.62 -18.17
CA GLU A 142 -3.35 18.19 -18.52
C GLU A 142 -3.60 17.29 -17.29
N TRP A 143 -3.77 17.86 -16.09
CA TRP A 143 -3.85 17.06 -14.87
C TRP A 143 -5.05 16.11 -14.86
N PHE A 144 -6.24 16.61 -15.22
CA PHE A 144 -7.44 15.78 -15.32
C PHE A 144 -7.40 14.85 -16.53
N VAL A 145 -6.69 15.24 -17.59
CA VAL A 145 -6.48 14.39 -18.77
C VAL A 145 -5.71 13.14 -18.39
N GLU A 146 -4.56 13.30 -17.72
CA GLU A 146 -3.76 12.15 -17.28
C GLU A 146 -4.46 11.31 -16.22
N ARG A 147 -5.15 11.94 -15.26
CA ARG A 147 -5.85 11.18 -14.20
C ARG A 147 -7.07 10.42 -14.69
N SER A 148 -7.85 11.01 -15.59
CA SER A 148 -9.08 10.37 -16.08
C SER A 148 -8.83 9.03 -16.81
N LYS A 149 -7.58 8.77 -17.25
CA LYS A 149 -7.15 7.49 -17.83
C LYS A 149 -7.24 6.33 -16.83
N PHE A 150 -7.19 6.62 -15.54
CA PHE A 150 -7.20 5.64 -14.47
C PHE A 150 -8.51 5.64 -13.66
N ILE A 151 -9.37 6.66 -13.84
CA ILE A 151 -10.67 6.78 -13.17
C ILE A 151 -11.72 5.93 -13.89
N PRO A 152 -12.24 4.85 -13.28
CA PRO A 152 -13.29 4.05 -13.88
C PRO A 152 -14.60 4.82 -13.92
N LEU A 153 -15.40 4.59 -14.97
CA LEU A 153 -16.71 5.21 -15.09
C LEU A 153 -17.69 4.60 -14.08
N ARG A 154 -18.52 5.42 -13.45
CA ARG A 154 -19.55 4.98 -12.50
C ARG A 154 -20.58 4.06 -13.16
N LEU A 155 -20.96 3.02 -12.42
CA LEU A 155 -21.98 2.06 -12.86
C LEU A 155 -23.37 2.69 -12.90
N ASN A 156 -24.07 2.53 -14.02
CA ASN A 156 -25.47 2.89 -14.15
C ASN A 156 -26.40 1.82 -13.53
N LEU A 157 -27.70 2.11 -13.47
CA LEU A 157 -28.66 1.21 -12.84
C LEU A 157 -28.75 -0.17 -13.51
N GLY A 158 -28.63 -0.22 -14.84
CA GLY A 158 -28.64 -1.48 -15.59
C GLY A 158 -27.38 -2.31 -15.32
N GLU A 159 -26.22 -1.67 -15.34
CA GLU A 159 -24.93 -2.30 -15.02
C GLU A 159 -24.91 -2.85 -13.60
N ARG A 160 -25.50 -2.16 -12.62
CA ARG A 160 -25.63 -2.67 -11.24
C ARG A 160 -26.47 -3.94 -11.15
N LYS A 161 -27.45 -4.17 -12.03
CA LYS A 161 -28.19 -5.43 -12.08
C LYS A 161 -27.31 -6.57 -12.58
N LEU A 162 -26.49 -6.31 -13.60
CA LEU A 162 -25.53 -7.28 -14.13
C LEU A 162 -24.40 -7.58 -13.13
N LEU A 163 -23.96 -6.59 -12.36
CA LEU A 163 -23.01 -6.81 -11.27
C LEU A 163 -23.56 -7.80 -10.22
N ARG A 164 -24.83 -7.64 -9.81
CA ARG A 164 -25.48 -8.59 -8.87
C ARG A 164 -25.57 -10.00 -9.43
N LEU A 165 -25.79 -10.13 -10.74
CA LEU A 165 -25.77 -11.42 -11.43
C LEU A 165 -24.38 -12.07 -11.32
N LEU A 166 -23.31 -11.30 -11.56
CA LEU A 166 -21.94 -11.79 -11.41
C LEU A 166 -21.63 -12.20 -9.96
N GLU A 167 -21.96 -11.35 -8.99
CA GLU A 167 -21.71 -11.64 -7.58
C GLU A 167 -22.44 -12.90 -7.13
N ALA A 168 -23.70 -13.08 -7.55
CA ALA A 168 -24.46 -14.29 -7.29
C ALA A 168 -23.78 -15.53 -7.90
N ALA A 169 -23.34 -15.45 -9.17
CA ALA A 169 -22.66 -16.55 -9.83
C ALA A 169 -21.29 -16.90 -9.18
N LEU A 170 -20.50 -15.89 -8.79
CA LEU A 170 -19.23 -16.09 -8.11
C LEU A 170 -19.40 -16.65 -6.69
N SER A 171 -20.50 -16.32 -6.01
CA SER A 171 -20.78 -16.81 -4.66
C SER A 171 -20.98 -18.32 -4.60
N VAL A 172 -21.57 -18.91 -5.65
CA VAL A 172 -21.79 -20.36 -5.77
C VAL A 172 -20.67 -21.09 -6.51
N SER A 173 -19.70 -20.35 -7.05
CA SER A 173 -18.59 -20.94 -7.81
C SER A 173 -17.49 -21.48 -6.88
N GLU A 174 -17.07 -22.71 -7.11
CA GLU A 174 -15.94 -23.38 -6.46
C GLU A 174 -14.66 -23.33 -7.33
N TYR A 175 -14.50 -22.26 -8.12
CA TYR A 175 -13.47 -22.16 -9.15
C TYR A 175 -12.06 -22.46 -8.62
N THR A 176 -11.62 -21.74 -7.58
CA THR A 176 -10.28 -21.88 -7.01
C THR A 176 -10.04 -23.29 -6.46
N ASP A 177 -11.07 -23.86 -5.82
CA ASP A 177 -10.99 -25.18 -5.17
C ASP A 177 -10.86 -26.31 -6.19
N LYS A 178 -11.34 -26.13 -7.42
CA LYS A 178 -11.23 -27.11 -8.51
C LYS A 178 -9.97 -26.95 -9.38
N ILE A 179 -9.45 -25.72 -9.49
CA ILE A 179 -8.31 -25.41 -10.36
C ILE A 179 -6.97 -25.57 -9.63
N ASP A 180 -6.89 -25.10 -8.38
CA ASP A 180 -5.61 -25.00 -7.65
C ASP A 180 -5.26 -26.28 -6.86
N THR A 181 -5.95 -27.41 -7.15
CA THR A 181 -5.62 -28.74 -6.61
C THR A 181 -4.69 -29.54 -7.54
N ILE A 182 -3.73 -30.25 -6.92
CA ILE A 182 -2.82 -31.20 -7.58
C ILE A 182 -3.53 -32.55 -7.74
N GLY A 183 -3.54 -33.15 -8.94
CA GLY A 183 -3.88 -34.57 -9.10
C GLY A 183 -5.14 -34.96 -9.91
N PHE A 184 -5.67 -34.10 -10.78
CA PHE A 184 -6.76 -34.50 -11.69
C PHE A 184 -6.24 -35.08 -13.01
N GLY A 185 -6.90 -36.13 -13.53
CA GLY A 185 -6.58 -36.77 -14.82
C GLY A 185 -6.84 -35.92 -16.08
N LEU A 186 -7.36 -34.69 -15.92
CA LEU A 186 -7.58 -33.70 -16.98
C LEU A 186 -6.48 -32.64 -16.96
N SER A 187 -6.01 -32.20 -18.13
CA SER A 187 -5.06 -31.08 -18.22
C SER A 187 -5.62 -29.81 -17.57
N LYS A 188 -4.74 -29.01 -16.95
CA LYS A 188 -5.12 -27.78 -16.24
C LYS A 188 -5.93 -26.82 -17.14
N ALA A 189 -5.50 -26.64 -18.39
CA ALA A 189 -6.20 -25.80 -19.37
C ALA A 189 -7.65 -26.29 -19.62
N LYS A 190 -7.87 -27.60 -19.79
CA LYS A 190 -9.22 -28.16 -19.98
C LYS A 190 -10.11 -27.94 -18.76
N ARG A 191 -9.55 -28.07 -17.54
CA ARG A 191 -10.26 -27.79 -16.29
C ARG A 191 -10.68 -26.32 -16.19
N ILE A 192 -9.76 -25.40 -16.50
CA ILE A 192 -10.04 -23.95 -16.54
C ILE A 192 -11.20 -23.66 -17.48
N VAL A 193 -11.13 -24.14 -18.73
CA VAL A 193 -12.17 -23.93 -19.74
C VAL A 193 -13.52 -24.48 -19.27
N GLN A 194 -13.53 -25.68 -18.68
CA GLN A 194 -14.75 -26.27 -18.13
C GLN A 194 -15.36 -25.40 -17.02
N GLN A 195 -14.53 -24.90 -16.10
CA GLN A 195 -14.99 -24.05 -15.00
C GLN A 195 -15.48 -22.67 -15.48
N ILE A 196 -14.83 -22.07 -16.49
CA ILE A 196 -15.31 -20.83 -17.12
C ILE A 196 -16.67 -21.05 -17.77
N ARG A 197 -16.84 -22.16 -18.52
CA ARG A 197 -18.13 -22.51 -19.13
C ARG A 197 -19.22 -22.78 -18.09
N GLU A 198 -18.87 -23.42 -16.98
CA GLU A 198 -19.78 -23.64 -15.83
C GLU A 198 -20.24 -22.30 -15.24
N LEU A 199 -19.33 -21.36 -15.00
CA LEU A 199 -19.69 -20.02 -14.51
C LEU A 199 -20.59 -19.26 -15.50
N CYS A 200 -20.27 -19.30 -16.80
CA CYS A 200 -21.10 -18.71 -17.84
C CYS A 200 -22.51 -19.34 -17.92
N ALA A 201 -22.61 -20.65 -17.73
CA ALA A 201 -23.89 -21.35 -17.67
C ALA A 201 -24.72 -20.95 -16.44
N ILE A 202 -24.08 -20.79 -15.26
CA ILE A 202 -24.72 -20.30 -14.04
C ILE A 202 -25.28 -18.89 -14.27
N MET A 203 -24.48 -17.98 -14.82
CA MET A 203 -24.92 -16.61 -15.14
C MET A 203 -26.10 -16.62 -16.12
N SER A 204 -26.05 -17.45 -17.17
CA SER A 204 -27.16 -17.57 -18.12
C SER A 204 -28.43 -18.11 -17.48
N GLY A 205 -28.33 -19.14 -16.64
CA GLY A 205 -29.47 -19.72 -15.92
C GLY A 205 -30.12 -18.77 -14.92
N LEU A 206 -29.31 -18.01 -14.18
CA LEU A 206 -29.78 -16.95 -13.29
C LEU A 206 -30.45 -15.82 -14.07
N LEU A 207 -29.90 -15.42 -15.21
CA LEU A 207 -30.52 -14.40 -16.06
C LEU A 207 -31.86 -14.89 -16.64
N LEU A 208 -31.94 -16.12 -17.14
CA LEU A 208 -33.18 -16.71 -17.64
C LEU A 208 -34.29 -16.73 -16.58
N SER A 209 -33.91 -16.96 -15.32
CA SER A 209 -34.84 -16.94 -14.19
C SER A 209 -35.32 -15.52 -13.85
N ALA A 210 -34.51 -14.49 -14.09
CA ALA A 210 -34.83 -13.10 -13.78
C ALA A 210 -35.48 -12.33 -14.95
N ASP A 211 -35.10 -12.63 -16.19
CA ASP A 211 -35.56 -12.02 -17.43
C ASP A 211 -35.62 -13.10 -18.52
N TYR A 212 -36.79 -13.71 -18.67
CA TYR A 212 -37.01 -14.85 -19.55
C TYR A 212 -36.61 -14.57 -21.00
N LYS A 213 -36.97 -13.39 -21.53
CA LYS A 213 -36.71 -13.04 -22.93
C LYS A 213 -35.21 -12.93 -23.19
N ARG A 214 -34.53 -12.17 -22.34
CA ARG A 214 -33.10 -11.90 -22.47
C ARG A 214 -32.24 -13.14 -22.20
N GLY A 215 -32.65 -13.97 -21.25
CA GLY A 215 -32.03 -15.27 -21.01
C GLY A 215 -32.24 -16.25 -22.16
N GLN A 216 -33.43 -16.27 -22.78
CA GLN A 216 -33.70 -17.14 -23.91
C GLN A 216 -32.83 -16.79 -25.13
N GLU A 217 -32.58 -15.50 -25.38
CA GLU A 217 -31.64 -15.05 -26.43
C GLU A 217 -30.23 -15.63 -26.19
N LEU A 218 -29.72 -15.56 -24.96
CA LEU A 218 -28.43 -16.17 -24.57
C LEU A 218 -28.40 -17.70 -24.68
N PHE A 219 -29.52 -18.37 -24.42
CA PHE A 219 -29.62 -19.84 -24.48
C PHE A 219 -29.83 -20.39 -25.89
N THR A 220 -30.48 -19.63 -26.77
CA THR A 220 -30.87 -20.11 -28.11
C THR A 220 -29.64 -20.45 -28.96
N ASP A 221 -28.56 -19.69 -28.79
CA ASP A 221 -27.36 -19.90 -29.59
C ASP A 221 -26.48 -21.05 -29.08
N ARG A 222 -26.60 -21.47 -27.80
CA ARG A 222 -25.69 -22.42 -27.07
C ARG A 222 -24.18 -22.23 -27.36
N ASP A 223 -23.83 -21.12 -28.00
CA ASP A 223 -22.52 -20.78 -28.49
C ASP A 223 -21.98 -19.71 -27.54
N PHE A 224 -20.96 -20.12 -26.80
CA PHE A 224 -20.27 -19.24 -25.86
C PHE A 224 -19.53 -18.12 -26.60
N GLN A 225 -19.08 -18.38 -27.83
CA GLN A 225 -18.38 -17.40 -28.64
C GLN A 225 -19.32 -16.31 -29.14
N ALA A 226 -20.53 -16.66 -29.58
CA ALA A 226 -21.56 -15.69 -29.97
C ALA A 226 -21.92 -14.72 -28.84
N ASN A 227 -21.80 -15.16 -27.59
CA ASN A 227 -22.12 -14.39 -26.39
C ASN A 227 -20.89 -13.75 -25.71
N ALA A 228 -19.72 -13.75 -26.36
CA ALA A 228 -18.47 -13.27 -25.77
C ALA A 228 -18.57 -11.84 -25.22
N GLU A 229 -19.17 -10.92 -25.97
CA GLU A 229 -19.31 -9.50 -25.57
C GLU A 229 -20.10 -9.35 -24.27
N PHE A 230 -21.13 -10.17 -24.07
CA PHE A 230 -21.96 -10.15 -22.87
C PHE A 230 -21.16 -10.59 -21.64
N TYR A 231 -20.40 -11.68 -21.73
CA TYR A 231 -19.57 -12.16 -20.62
C TYR A 231 -18.41 -11.20 -20.32
N GLN A 232 -17.74 -10.69 -21.35
CA GLN A 232 -16.69 -9.68 -21.21
C GLN A 232 -17.23 -8.40 -20.52
N LEU A 233 -18.44 -7.97 -20.88
CA LEU A 233 -19.12 -6.87 -20.19
C LEU A 233 -19.27 -7.19 -18.70
N ILE A 234 -19.87 -8.32 -18.35
CA ILE A 234 -20.09 -8.68 -16.95
C ILE A 234 -18.77 -8.73 -16.16
N PHE A 235 -17.73 -9.39 -16.68
CA PHE A 235 -16.43 -9.48 -16.00
C PHE A 235 -15.76 -8.11 -15.84
N GLU A 236 -15.86 -7.23 -16.84
CA GLU A 236 -15.39 -5.84 -16.74
C GLU A 236 -16.17 -5.06 -15.68
N LEU A 237 -17.48 -5.25 -15.55
CA LEU A 237 -18.28 -4.59 -14.51
C LEU A 237 -17.82 -4.99 -13.09
N GLY A 238 -17.50 -6.27 -12.87
CA GLY A 238 -16.96 -6.74 -11.59
C GLY A 238 -15.62 -6.08 -11.24
N ARG A 239 -14.71 -6.01 -12.22
CA ARG A 239 -13.42 -5.34 -12.10
C ARG A 239 -13.56 -3.85 -11.83
N ARG A 240 -14.34 -3.15 -12.66
CA ARG A 240 -14.64 -1.71 -12.51
C ARG A 240 -15.28 -1.40 -11.15
N HIS A 241 -16.22 -2.24 -10.69
CA HIS A 241 -16.83 -2.09 -9.38
C HIS A 241 -15.80 -2.18 -8.24
N LYS A 242 -14.92 -3.18 -8.30
CA LYS A 242 -13.88 -3.39 -7.28
C LYS A 242 -12.88 -2.24 -7.22
N ILE A 243 -12.40 -1.75 -8.37
CA ILE A 243 -11.49 -0.60 -8.42
C ILE A 243 -12.13 0.64 -7.77
N MET A 244 -13.41 0.89 -8.06
CA MET A 244 -14.15 2.00 -7.46
C MET A 244 -14.48 1.79 -5.97
N ASN A 245 -14.60 0.55 -5.53
CA ASN A 245 -15.05 0.19 -4.17
C ASN A 245 -14.19 -0.96 -3.62
N PRO A 246 -12.93 -0.72 -3.23
CA PRO A 246 -12.01 -1.77 -2.76
C PRO A 246 -12.54 -2.59 -1.59
N ASP A 247 -13.46 -2.06 -0.79
CA ASP A 247 -14.03 -2.76 0.37
C ASP A 247 -15.11 -3.77 0.03
N LYS A 248 -15.63 -3.74 -1.20
CA LYS A 248 -16.68 -4.64 -1.69
C LYS A 248 -16.05 -5.86 -2.38
N MET A 249 -16.87 -6.89 -2.63
CA MET A 249 -16.45 -8.16 -3.24
C MET A 249 -15.27 -8.85 -2.52
N ARG A 250 -15.17 -8.77 -1.17
CA ARG A 250 -14.02 -9.31 -0.40
C ARG A 250 -13.79 -10.82 -0.64
N SER A 251 -14.86 -11.61 -0.67
CA SER A 251 -14.80 -13.07 -0.84
C SER A 251 -14.91 -13.55 -2.28
N THR A 252 -15.37 -12.70 -3.20
CA THR A 252 -15.71 -13.10 -4.59
C THR A 252 -14.72 -12.55 -5.62
N TYR A 253 -14.07 -11.40 -5.35
CA TYR A 253 -13.18 -10.78 -6.33
C TYR A 253 -11.94 -11.63 -6.63
N GLY A 254 -11.36 -12.28 -5.61
CA GLY A 254 -10.23 -13.20 -5.81
C GLY A 254 -10.55 -14.29 -6.84
N LYS A 255 -11.74 -14.90 -6.76
CA LYS A 255 -12.21 -15.89 -7.74
C LYS A 255 -12.32 -15.30 -9.14
N LEU A 256 -12.90 -14.10 -9.27
CA LEU A 256 -13.04 -13.41 -10.55
C LEU A 256 -11.68 -13.15 -11.18
N ILE A 257 -10.75 -12.52 -10.46
CA ILE A 257 -9.48 -12.09 -11.03
C ILE A 257 -8.57 -13.29 -11.35
N TYR A 258 -8.60 -14.36 -10.55
CA TYR A 258 -7.88 -15.59 -10.84
C TYR A 258 -8.43 -16.35 -12.04
N LEU A 259 -9.76 -16.37 -12.20
CA LEU A 259 -10.37 -16.89 -13.42
C LEU A 259 -9.92 -16.11 -14.65
N LEU A 260 -9.92 -14.77 -14.56
CA LEU A 260 -9.50 -13.93 -15.67
C LEU A 260 -8.00 -14.06 -15.96
N GLN A 261 -7.16 -14.18 -14.93
CA GLN A 261 -5.74 -14.45 -15.06
C GLN A 261 -5.48 -15.78 -15.77
N ASP A 262 -6.19 -16.85 -15.40
CA ASP A 262 -6.09 -18.16 -16.08
C ASP A 262 -6.55 -18.09 -17.54
N SER A 263 -7.61 -17.32 -17.81
CA SER A 263 -8.14 -17.09 -19.16
C SER A 263 -7.16 -16.38 -20.08
N GLN A 264 -6.09 -15.77 -19.55
CA GLN A 264 -5.06 -15.13 -20.37
C GLN A 264 -4.10 -16.11 -21.04
N THR A 265 -4.04 -17.36 -20.58
CA THR A 265 -3.17 -18.40 -21.14
C THR A 265 -3.53 -18.70 -22.60
N PRO A 266 -2.57 -18.77 -23.54
CA PRO A 266 -2.85 -19.02 -24.97
C PRO A 266 -3.72 -20.27 -25.20
N GLU A 267 -3.37 -21.39 -24.57
CA GLU A 267 -4.14 -22.65 -24.66
C GLU A 267 -5.60 -22.50 -24.23
N VAL A 268 -5.87 -21.68 -23.21
CA VAL A 268 -7.23 -21.45 -22.69
C VAL A 268 -8.00 -20.53 -23.63
N LYS A 269 -7.35 -19.48 -24.17
CA LYS A 269 -7.96 -18.59 -25.19
C LYS A 269 -8.37 -19.37 -26.42
N ASP A 270 -7.52 -20.27 -26.91
CA ASP A 270 -7.79 -21.09 -28.08
C ASP A 270 -9.00 -22.01 -27.85
N LEU A 271 -9.05 -22.67 -26.69
CA LEU A 271 -10.15 -23.58 -26.32
C LEU A 271 -11.48 -22.86 -26.02
N LEU A 272 -11.43 -21.60 -25.55
CA LEU A 272 -12.61 -20.76 -25.36
C LEU A 272 -13.06 -20.12 -26.68
N SER A 273 -12.15 -19.92 -27.62
CA SER A 273 -12.37 -19.20 -28.89
C SER A 273 -12.77 -17.72 -28.72
N PHE A 274 -12.59 -17.15 -27.53
CA PHE A 274 -12.71 -15.72 -27.24
C PHE A 274 -11.91 -15.33 -25.97
N SER A 275 -11.61 -14.04 -25.81
CA SER A 275 -10.98 -13.51 -24.59
C SER A 275 -12.03 -13.17 -23.52
N CYS A 276 -11.84 -13.58 -22.27
CA CYS A 276 -12.73 -13.14 -21.18
C CYS A 276 -12.44 -11.69 -20.71
N VAL A 277 -11.29 -11.14 -21.07
CA VAL A 277 -10.81 -9.83 -20.60
C VAL A 277 -10.99 -8.79 -21.69
N ARG A 278 -11.67 -7.69 -21.33
CA ARG A 278 -11.68 -6.44 -22.10
C ARG A 278 -11.15 -5.28 -21.25
N PRO A 279 -10.74 -4.14 -21.86
CA PRO A 279 -10.32 -2.96 -21.12
C PRO A 279 -11.41 -2.39 -20.19
N ILE A 280 -11.00 -1.82 -19.06
CA ILE A 280 -11.92 -1.12 -18.13
C ILE A 280 -12.46 0.15 -18.80
N LYS A 281 -13.76 0.40 -18.66
CA LYS A 281 -14.35 1.65 -19.15
C LYS A 281 -13.99 2.79 -18.20
N THR A 282 -13.16 3.73 -18.67
CA THR A 282 -12.71 4.90 -17.91
C THR A 282 -13.39 6.17 -18.36
N VAL A 283 -13.29 7.22 -17.55
CA VAL A 283 -13.77 8.57 -17.91
C VAL A 283 -13.06 9.07 -19.16
N TYR A 284 -11.74 8.88 -19.25
CA TYR A 284 -10.96 9.26 -20.42
C TYR A 284 -11.45 8.56 -21.69
N ALA A 285 -11.55 7.22 -21.67
CA ALA A 285 -11.95 6.44 -22.85
C ALA A 285 -13.33 6.86 -23.38
N MET A 286 -14.27 7.14 -22.47
CA MET A 286 -15.61 7.58 -22.86
C MET A 286 -15.62 9.00 -23.47
N LEU A 287 -14.82 9.92 -22.94
CA LEU A 287 -14.71 11.28 -23.50
C LEU A 287 -13.91 11.31 -24.81
N GLU A 288 -12.89 10.46 -24.95
CA GLU A 288 -12.08 10.30 -26.15
C GLU A 288 -12.92 9.74 -27.31
N GLU A 289 -13.70 8.70 -27.07
CA GLU A 289 -14.61 8.08 -28.05
C GLU A 289 -15.58 9.10 -28.68
N HIS A 290 -15.97 10.14 -27.92
CA HIS A 290 -16.90 11.18 -28.36
C HIS A 290 -16.20 12.48 -28.78
N GLY A 291 -14.86 12.56 -28.73
CA GLY A 291 -14.09 13.75 -29.09
C GLY A 291 -14.29 14.94 -28.15
N VAL A 292 -14.49 14.68 -26.85
CA VAL A 292 -14.86 15.69 -25.83
C VAL A 292 -13.81 15.81 -24.71
N LEU A 293 -12.54 15.52 -25.03
CA LEU A 293 -11.44 15.61 -24.06
C LEU A 293 -11.22 17.03 -23.52
N ASP A 294 -11.63 18.05 -24.24
CA ASP A 294 -11.54 19.45 -23.81
C ASP A 294 -12.35 19.77 -22.54
N LEU A 295 -13.32 18.91 -22.18
CA LEU A 295 -14.00 19.01 -20.88
C LEU A 295 -13.01 18.89 -19.71
N LEU A 296 -11.99 18.05 -19.86
CA LEU A 296 -10.97 17.82 -18.82
C LEU A 296 -10.00 18.99 -18.69
N ARG A 297 -9.99 19.89 -19.67
CA ARG A 297 -9.17 21.12 -19.69
C ARG A 297 -9.97 22.36 -19.27
N ASP A 298 -11.28 22.23 -19.02
CA ASP A 298 -12.12 23.34 -18.58
C ASP A 298 -11.98 23.56 -17.07
N ASP A 299 -11.62 24.77 -16.66
CA ASP A 299 -11.38 25.12 -15.25
C ASP A 299 -12.62 24.89 -14.35
N HIS A 300 -13.83 24.88 -14.91
CA HIS A 300 -15.06 24.56 -14.15
C HIS A 300 -15.04 23.13 -13.60
N ILE A 301 -14.22 22.22 -14.15
CA ILE A 301 -14.13 20.83 -13.66
C ILE A 301 -13.67 20.76 -12.21
N THR A 302 -12.82 21.70 -11.77
CA THR A 302 -12.38 21.78 -10.36
C THR A 302 -13.56 22.01 -9.43
N VAL A 303 -14.48 22.91 -9.79
CA VAL A 303 -15.70 23.21 -9.02
C VAL A 303 -16.69 22.05 -9.12
N ALA A 304 -16.87 21.49 -10.31
CA ALA A 304 -17.82 20.41 -10.57
C ALA A 304 -17.47 19.10 -9.82
N THR A 305 -16.18 18.82 -9.63
CA THR A 305 -15.69 17.59 -9.00
C THR A 305 -15.17 17.79 -7.57
N LYS A 306 -15.24 19.02 -7.05
CA LYS A 306 -14.85 19.32 -5.66
C LYS A 306 -15.77 18.61 -4.68
N GLU A 307 -15.19 18.13 -3.59
CA GLU A 307 -15.97 17.61 -2.47
C GLU A 307 -16.40 18.74 -1.51
N ILE A 308 -17.56 18.53 -0.90
CA ILE A 308 -18.20 19.50 -0.02
C ILE A 308 -18.21 18.93 1.40
N TYR A 309 -17.41 19.56 2.26
CA TYR A 309 -17.30 19.21 3.67
C TYR A 309 -18.44 19.81 4.48
N SER A 310 -18.99 19.02 5.40
CA SER A 310 -20.02 19.45 6.36
C SER A 310 -19.48 19.74 7.76
N GLU A 311 -18.37 19.11 8.14
CA GLU A 311 -17.83 19.17 9.50
C GLU A 311 -17.35 20.58 9.88
N GLY A 312 -17.78 21.07 11.04
CA GLY A 312 -17.39 22.39 11.57
C GLY A 312 -17.89 23.60 10.77
N ARG A 313 -18.70 23.41 9.73
CA ARG A 313 -19.13 24.47 8.80
C ARG A 313 -20.61 24.83 8.95
N PRO A 314 -20.97 26.12 8.81
CA PRO A 314 -22.37 26.52 8.87
C PRO A 314 -23.11 26.04 7.62
N ARG A 315 -24.36 25.60 7.79
CA ARG A 315 -25.22 25.08 6.70
C ARG A 315 -25.31 26.00 5.48
N ARG A 316 -25.25 27.32 5.69
CA ARG A 316 -25.30 28.33 4.62
C ARG A 316 -24.12 28.20 3.64
N ASP A 317 -22.92 27.94 4.14
CA ASP A 317 -21.70 27.89 3.33
C ASP A 317 -21.66 26.57 2.56
N ILE A 318 -22.10 25.49 3.22
CA ILE A 318 -22.31 24.17 2.60
C ILE A 318 -23.29 24.29 1.44
N GLN A 319 -24.45 24.92 1.64
CA GLN A 319 -25.45 25.10 0.59
C GLN A 319 -24.94 25.98 -0.56
N LYS A 320 -24.13 27.00 -0.28
CA LYS A 320 -23.50 27.83 -1.30
C LYS A 320 -22.56 27.01 -2.18
N ASP A 321 -21.74 26.15 -1.58
CA ASP A 321 -20.83 25.26 -2.30
C ASP A 321 -21.60 24.23 -3.14
N ILE A 322 -22.68 23.63 -2.59
CA ILE A 322 -23.56 22.70 -3.31
C ILE A 322 -24.11 23.36 -4.56
N LYS A 323 -24.71 24.56 -4.42
CA LYS A 323 -25.25 25.31 -5.55
C LYS A 323 -24.18 25.72 -6.56
N SER A 324 -22.94 25.97 -6.12
CA SER A 324 -21.83 26.27 -7.03
C SER A 324 -21.42 25.04 -7.84
N LYS A 325 -21.31 23.89 -7.19
CA LYS A 325 -20.98 22.60 -7.79
C LYS A 325 -22.04 22.18 -8.81
N GLU A 326 -23.32 22.21 -8.44
CA GLU A 326 -24.44 21.87 -9.33
C GLU A 326 -24.47 22.76 -10.57
N ARG A 327 -24.27 24.08 -10.40
CA ARG A 327 -24.19 25.00 -11.54
C ARG A 327 -23.01 24.69 -12.46
N ALA A 328 -21.83 24.38 -11.91
CA ALA A 328 -20.66 24.02 -12.72
C ALA A 328 -20.90 22.72 -13.50
N ILE A 329 -21.54 21.72 -12.89
CA ILE A 329 -21.93 20.47 -13.55
C ILE A 329 -22.89 20.75 -14.72
N GLU A 330 -23.91 21.57 -14.53
CA GLU A 330 -24.87 21.91 -15.59
C GLU A 330 -24.24 22.71 -16.74
N ILE A 331 -23.33 23.63 -16.44
CA ILE A 331 -22.57 24.37 -17.46
C ILE A 331 -21.75 23.41 -18.32
N LEU A 332 -21.03 22.48 -17.69
CA LEU A 332 -20.21 21.49 -18.40
C LEU A 332 -21.08 20.51 -19.19
N ALA A 333 -22.14 19.97 -18.58
CA ALA A 333 -23.05 19.02 -19.22
C ALA A 333 -23.72 19.62 -20.46
N SER A 334 -24.17 20.88 -20.40
CA SER A 334 -24.77 21.56 -21.55
C SER A 334 -23.74 21.86 -22.64
N ARG A 335 -22.59 22.44 -22.29
CA ARG A 335 -21.52 22.85 -23.23
C ARG A 335 -20.91 21.69 -24.00
N TYR A 336 -20.69 20.57 -23.32
CA TYR A 336 -19.95 19.42 -23.83
C TYR A 336 -20.84 18.27 -24.29
N SER A 337 -22.17 18.40 -24.18
CA SER A 337 -23.10 17.47 -24.84
C SER A 337 -22.93 17.51 -26.37
N ARG A 338 -23.01 16.33 -27.00
CA ARG A 338 -22.83 16.14 -28.45
C ARG A 338 -23.80 15.06 -28.94
N LYS A 339 -23.95 14.94 -30.26
CA LYS A 339 -24.69 13.82 -30.84
C LYS A 339 -23.95 12.51 -30.50
N GLY A 340 -24.57 11.65 -29.70
CA GLY A 340 -23.96 10.42 -29.18
C GLY A 340 -23.52 10.50 -27.71
N LEU A 341 -23.39 11.70 -27.14
CA LEU A 341 -23.05 11.92 -25.73
C LEU A 341 -24.11 12.79 -25.06
N ALA A 342 -25.03 12.16 -24.33
CA ALA A 342 -26.11 12.89 -23.67
C ALA A 342 -25.58 13.73 -22.48
N PRO A 343 -26.30 14.78 -22.06
CA PRO A 343 -25.93 15.54 -20.87
C PRO A 343 -25.77 14.66 -19.62
N GLU A 344 -26.58 13.60 -19.48
CA GLU A 344 -26.47 12.64 -18.38
C GLU A 344 -25.16 11.84 -18.40
N ASP A 345 -24.62 11.53 -19.58
CA ASP A 345 -23.34 10.84 -19.71
C ASP A 345 -22.20 11.76 -19.26
N VAL A 346 -22.25 13.05 -19.63
CA VAL A 346 -21.29 14.05 -19.14
C VAL A 346 -21.36 14.18 -17.62
N ARG A 347 -22.57 14.22 -17.04
CA ARG A 347 -22.74 14.22 -15.58
C ARG A 347 -22.16 12.95 -14.95
N LEU A 348 -22.36 11.78 -15.57
CA LEU A 348 -21.80 10.52 -15.10
C LEU A 348 -20.26 10.56 -15.04
N CYS A 349 -19.60 11.13 -16.05
CA CYS A 349 -18.14 11.36 -16.01
C CYS A 349 -17.72 12.24 -14.84
N LEU A 350 -18.38 13.39 -14.65
CA LEU A 350 -18.08 14.32 -13.57
C LEU A 350 -18.31 13.69 -12.18
N TYR A 351 -19.39 12.91 -12.02
CA TYR A 351 -19.64 12.16 -10.79
C TYR A 351 -18.59 11.09 -10.55
N SER A 352 -18.10 10.41 -11.59
CA SER A 352 -17.04 9.40 -11.46
C SER A 352 -15.73 10.01 -10.97
N ILE A 353 -15.37 11.20 -11.48
CA ILE A 353 -14.19 11.94 -10.99
C ILE A 353 -14.42 12.39 -9.54
N GLY A 354 -15.60 12.91 -9.20
CA GLY A 354 -15.95 13.30 -7.83
C GLY A 354 -15.90 12.13 -6.84
N ASP A 355 -16.41 10.96 -7.24
CA ASP A 355 -16.37 9.72 -6.46
C ASP A 355 -14.91 9.27 -6.24
N ASN A 356 -14.05 9.35 -7.27
CA ASN A 356 -12.63 9.04 -7.14
C ASN A 356 -11.91 10.00 -6.17
N HIS A 357 -12.18 11.30 -6.24
CA HIS A 357 -11.65 12.26 -5.26
C HIS A 357 -12.11 11.94 -3.82
N ALA A 358 -13.37 11.51 -3.66
CA ALA A 358 -13.90 11.06 -2.37
C ALA A 358 -13.21 9.80 -1.84
N PHE A 359 -13.00 8.83 -2.70
CA PHE A 359 -12.26 7.63 -2.37
C PHE A 359 -10.82 7.94 -1.95
N LEU A 360 -10.05 8.65 -2.78
CA LEU A 360 -8.63 8.95 -2.51
C LEU A 360 -8.44 9.69 -1.19
N ARG A 361 -9.29 10.69 -0.93
CA ARG A 361 -9.25 11.43 0.33
C ARG A 361 -9.56 10.57 1.54
N THR A 362 -10.66 9.80 1.50
CA THR A 362 -11.06 8.95 2.64
C THR A 362 -9.94 7.99 3.03
N ASN A 363 -9.16 7.54 2.04
CA ASN A 363 -8.00 6.69 2.26
C ASN A 363 -6.77 7.46 2.75
N ARG A 364 -6.47 8.62 2.13
CA ARG A 364 -5.26 9.41 2.38
C ARG A 364 -5.32 10.26 3.66
N ASP A 365 -6.44 10.93 3.92
CA ASP A 365 -6.57 11.93 4.98
C ASP A 365 -6.32 11.36 6.39
N PRO A 366 -6.67 10.10 6.73
CA PRO A 366 -6.24 9.50 8.00
C PRO A 366 -4.72 9.55 8.19
N CYS A 367 -3.91 9.31 7.15
CA CYS A 367 -2.46 9.45 7.25
C CYS A 367 -2.06 10.92 7.56
N GLU A 368 -2.69 11.88 6.89
CA GLU A 368 -2.42 13.32 7.10
C GLU A 368 -2.81 13.79 8.51
N ARG A 369 -3.93 13.30 9.03
CA ARG A 369 -4.36 13.56 10.42
C ARG A 369 -3.40 12.96 11.42
N MET A 370 -2.95 11.73 11.22
CA MET A 370 -1.96 11.08 12.10
C MET A 370 -0.61 11.78 12.06
N ILE A 371 -0.18 12.27 10.89
CA ILE A 371 1.00 13.13 10.76
C ILE A 371 0.82 14.44 11.55
N GLY A 372 -0.36 15.06 11.45
CA GLY A 372 -0.71 16.25 12.22
C GLY A 372 -0.60 16.02 13.73
N TYR A 373 -1.22 14.94 14.22
CA TYR A 373 -1.14 14.56 15.64
C TYR A 373 0.29 14.24 16.09
N LEU A 374 1.09 13.57 15.26
CA LEU A 374 2.49 13.32 15.59
C LEU A 374 3.25 14.64 15.82
N LYS A 375 3.10 15.59 14.90
CA LYS A 375 3.77 16.91 14.98
C LYS A 375 3.25 17.81 16.09
N GLU A 376 1.97 17.69 16.44
CA GLU A 376 1.34 18.48 17.49
C GLU A 376 1.75 18.00 18.89
N TYR A 377 1.73 16.68 19.12
CA TYR A 377 1.88 16.10 20.45
C TYR A 377 3.32 15.66 20.79
N PHE A 378 4.17 15.42 19.78
CA PHE A 378 5.53 14.91 19.97
C PHE A 378 6.54 15.82 19.28
N HIS A 379 7.61 16.16 20.00
CA HIS A 379 8.70 16.93 19.41
C HIS A 379 9.70 15.98 18.72
N PRO A 380 10.36 16.36 17.63
CA PRO A 380 11.19 15.42 16.86
C PRO A 380 12.39 14.83 17.61
N THR A 381 12.99 15.58 18.54
CA THR A 381 14.24 15.19 19.22
C THR A 381 14.11 15.16 20.75
N ASP A 382 13.48 16.18 21.32
CA ASP A 382 13.30 16.31 22.77
C ASP A 382 11.99 15.70 23.31
N ALA A 383 12.11 14.62 24.09
CA ALA A 383 10.98 14.08 24.84
C ALA A 383 10.81 14.86 26.15
N LYS A 384 9.88 15.83 26.15
CA LYS A 384 9.60 16.70 27.31
C LYS A 384 9.34 15.96 28.62
N ASP A 385 8.82 14.73 28.54
CA ASP A 385 8.65 13.84 29.68
C ASP A 385 8.79 12.35 29.24
N PRO A 386 9.00 11.42 30.19
CA PRO A 386 9.12 9.99 29.87
C PRO A 386 7.88 9.36 29.22
N LYS A 387 6.69 9.94 29.42
CA LYS A 387 5.43 9.44 28.82
C LYS A 387 5.27 9.91 27.37
N ALA A 388 5.90 11.03 27.01
CA ALA A 388 5.99 11.56 25.65
C ALA A 388 7.13 10.91 24.84
N SER A 389 8.00 10.12 25.47
CA SER A 389 9.04 9.40 24.76
C SER A 389 8.46 8.29 23.88
N LEU A 390 8.87 8.30 22.62
CA LEU A 390 8.55 7.26 21.63
C LEU A 390 9.59 6.14 21.57
N ALA A 391 10.58 6.12 22.48
CA ALA A 391 11.63 5.11 22.43
C ALA A 391 11.08 3.69 22.58
N ILE A 392 11.61 2.76 21.78
CA ILE A 392 11.30 1.32 21.80
C ILE A 392 12.60 0.51 21.93
N ARG A 393 12.49 -0.69 22.52
CA ARG A 393 13.64 -1.59 22.71
C ARG A 393 13.23 -3.01 22.36
N SER A 394 14.05 -3.67 21.54
CA SER A 394 13.84 -5.05 21.15
C SER A 394 13.67 -5.96 22.37
N GLY A 395 12.68 -6.85 22.32
CA GLY A 395 12.31 -7.77 23.40
C GLY A 395 11.44 -7.16 24.52
N LYS A 396 11.21 -5.84 24.54
CA LYS A 396 10.35 -5.18 25.52
C LYS A 396 8.97 -4.91 24.93
N ASN A 397 7.91 -5.33 25.64
CA ASN A 397 6.51 -5.17 25.21
C ASN A 397 6.22 -5.70 23.79
N GLY A 398 6.99 -6.70 23.33
CA GLY A 398 6.83 -7.30 21.99
C GLY A 398 7.53 -6.57 20.84
N ALA A 399 8.20 -5.43 21.11
CA ALA A 399 8.95 -4.70 20.10
C ALA A 399 10.10 -5.57 19.55
N ARG A 400 10.32 -5.53 18.24
CA ARG A 400 11.44 -6.20 17.57
C ARG A 400 12.58 -5.24 17.23
N LEU A 401 12.25 -3.99 16.97
CA LEU A 401 13.20 -2.91 16.70
C LEU A 401 13.65 -2.22 18.00
N SER A 402 14.82 -1.58 17.94
CA SER A 402 15.37 -0.75 19.01
C SER A 402 15.64 0.65 18.49
N HIS A 403 14.81 1.61 18.86
CA HIS A 403 14.92 3.01 18.44
C HIS A 403 14.91 3.93 19.66
N ASP A 404 15.79 4.93 19.66
CA ASP A 404 15.61 6.09 20.53
C ASP A 404 14.39 6.93 20.09
N HIS A 405 14.06 7.98 20.86
CA HIS A 405 12.89 8.81 20.56
C HIS A 405 12.97 9.45 19.16
N SER A 406 14.12 10.01 18.79
CA SER A 406 14.30 10.72 17.52
C SER A 406 14.22 9.75 16.34
N LYS A 407 14.83 8.56 16.46
CA LYS A 407 14.79 7.48 15.48
C LYS A 407 13.35 6.97 15.31
N GLN A 408 12.62 6.74 16.40
CA GLN A 408 11.22 6.31 16.29
C GLN A 408 10.33 7.41 15.67
N TYR A 409 10.49 8.66 16.08
CA TYR A 409 9.73 9.78 15.51
C TYR A 409 9.93 9.86 13.98
N ALA A 410 11.19 9.83 13.53
CA ALA A 410 11.55 9.83 12.11
C ALA A 410 10.98 8.59 11.37
N TYR A 411 11.06 7.41 11.99
CA TYR A 411 10.52 6.18 11.42
C TYR A 411 8.98 6.21 11.26
N VAL A 412 8.25 6.82 12.20
CA VAL A 412 6.79 6.97 12.12
C VAL A 412 6.41 7.99 11.05
N ILE A 413 7.00 9.19 11.06
CA ILE A 413 6.64 10.27 10.13
C ILE A 413 6.90 9.85 8.67
N GLN A 414 8.01 9.17 8.40
CA GLN A 414 8.32 8.70 7.04
C GLN A 414 7.37 7.56 6.61
N SER A 415 6.96 6.68 7.53
CA SER A 415 6.03 5.58 7.22
C SER A 415 4.65 6.12 6.86
N LEU A 416 4.12 7.05 7.67
CA LEU A 416 2.84 7.70 7.39
C LEU A 416 2.88 8.53 6.11
N THR A 417 4.03 9.18 5.83
CA THR A 417 4.23 9.93 4.58
C THR A 417 4.25 8.99 3.38
N LEU A 418 4.96 7.86 3.47
CA LEU A 418 4.96 6.84 2.42
C LEU A 418 3.55 6.29 2.18
N TRP A 419 2.85 5.90 3.25
CA TRP A 419 1.48 5.39 3.18
C TRP A 419 0.52 6.38 2.52
N ARG A 420 0.63 7.67 2.84
CA ARG A 420 -0.12 8.75 2.18
C ARG A 420 0.09 8.75 0.67
N GLU A 421 1.34 8.57 0.21
CA GLU A 421 1.67 8.57 -1.22
C GLU A 421 1.23 7.26 -1.91
N ILE A 422 1.32 6.10 -1.24
CA ILE A 422 0.90 4.79 -1.79
C ILE A 422 -0.60 4.73 -2.07
N LEU A 423 -1.41 5.39 -1.23
CA LEU A 423 -2.86 5.41 -1.38
C LEU A 423 -3.34 6.23 -2.60
N HIS A 424 -2.42 6.72 -3.44
CA HIS A 424 -2.71 7.24 -4.77
C HIS A 424 -2.84 6.14 -5.83
N ASP A 425 -4.01 6.07 -6.49
CA ASP A 425 -4.39 5.29 -7.69
C ASP A 425 -3.42 4.20 -8.21
N MET A 426 -3.28 3.09 -7.47
CA MET A 426 -2.48 1.93 -7.87
C MET A 426 -3.29 0.78 -8.48
N TRP A 427 -4.62 0.83 -8.40
CA TRP A 427 -5.51 -0.30 -8.76
C TRP A 427 -5.43 -0.67 -10.24
N SER A 428 -5.38 0.34 -11.11
CA SER A 428 -5.25 0.14 -12.55
C SER A 428 -3.95 -0.57 -12.94
N LEU A 429 -2.83 -0.21 -12.29
CA LEU A 429 -1.53 -0.83 -12.52
C LEU A 429 -1.47 -2.26 -11.98
N ALA A 430 -1.97 -2.46 -10.77
CA ALA A 430 -2.01 -3.77 -10.12
C ALA A 430 -2.78 -4.79 -10.97
N GLU A 431 -3.95 -4.40 -11.47
CA GLU A 431 -4.74 -5.24 -12.36
C GLU A 431 -4.06 -5.49 -13.70
N SER A 432 -3.43 -4.47 -14.30
CA SER A 432 -2.72 -4.64 -15.56
C SER A 432 -1.55 -5.61 -15.45
N ASP A 433 -0.88 -5.69 -14.31
CA ASP A 433 0.16 -6.70 -14.07
C ASP A 433 -0.46 -8.10 -13.92
N LEU A 434 -1.57 -8.23 -13.17
CA LEU A 434 -2.26 -9.52 -12.98
C LEU A 434 -2.71 -10.14 -14.29
N LEU A 435 -3.31 -9.33 -15.15
CA LEU A 435 -3.91 -9.76 -16.43
C LEU A 435 -2.95 -9.63 -17.61
N SER A 436 -1.65 -9.51 -17.36
CA SER A 436 -0.64 -9.42 -18.40
C SER A 436 -0.56 -10.72 -19.22
N GLU A 437 -0.61 -10.60 -20.54
CA GLU A 437 -0.42 -11.74 -21.45
C GLU A 437 1.04 -12.21 -21.52
N ASN A 438 1.97 -11.31 -21.18
CA ASN A 438 3.42 -11.56 -21.28
C ASN A 438 4.04 -12.09 -19.98
N VAL A 439 3.34 -11.93 -18.85
CA VAL A 439 3.86 -12.27 -17.53
C VAL A 439 2.96 -13.31 -16.88
N GLY A 440 3.33 -14.58 -16.99
CA GLY A 440 2.61 -15.68 -16.36
C GLY A 440 2.86 -15.76 -14.85
N TYR A 441 1.96 -16.44 -14.13
CA TYR A 441 2.15 -16.78 -12.72
C TYR A 441 2.68 -18.21 -12.55
N ARG A 442 3.32 -18.48 -11.41
CA ARG A 442 3.70 -19.83 -10.97
C ARG A 442 2.89 -20.16 -9.71
N LEU A 443 2.19 -21.28 -9.69
CA LEU A 443 1.49 -21.76 -8.50
C LEU A 443 2.51 -22.40 -7.57
N ARG A 444 2.74 -21.82 -6.39
CA ARG A 444 3.76 -22.28 -5.43
C ARG A 444 3.24 -22.17 -4.01
N ASP A 445 3.64 -23.11 -3.16
CA ASP A 445 3.50 -22.94 -1.72
C ASP A 445 4.51 -21.88 -1.28
N THR A 446 4.01 -20.90 -0.55
CA THR A 446 4.77 -19.74 -0.08
C THR A 446 5.09 -19.81 1.41
N GLY A 447 4.71 -20.89 2.09
CA GLY A 447 4.70 -20.98 3.55
C GLY A 447 3.46 -20.34 4.18
N GLN A 448 2.76 -19.47 3.44
CA GLN A 448 1.44 -18.91 3.76
C GLN A 448 0.29 -19.65 3.04
N GLY A 449 0.59 -20.81 2.47
CA GLY A 449 -0.30 -21.58 1.61
C GLY A 449 0.03 -21.43 0.12
N LEU A 450 -0.80 -22.08 -0.69
CA LEU A 450 -0.64 -22.17 -2.13
C LEU A 450 -1.07 -20.86 -2.80
N ASN A 451 -0.11 -20.16 -3.41
CA ASN A 451 -0.34 -18.84 -3.99
C ASN A 451 0.10 -18.78 -5.46
N ARG A 452 -0.58 -17.92 -6.22
CA ARG A 452 -0.23 -17.58 -7.60
C ARG A 452 0.84 -16.49 -7.57
N VAL A 453 2.10 -16.91 -7.63
CA VAL A 453 3.25 -16.01 -7.58
C VAL A 453 3.49 -15.42 -8.98
N GLN A 454 3.40 -14.10 -9.12
CA GLN A 454 3.51 -13.38 -10.39
C GLN A 454 4.29 -12.08 -10.20
N ALA A 455 5.26 -11.84 -11.09
CA ALA A 455 5.96 -10.56 -11.12
C ALA A 455 5.01 -9.42 -11.49
N ALA A 456 5.15 -8.26 -10.83
CA ALA A 456 4.33 -7.08 -11.08
C ALA A 456 5.21 -5.87 -11.43
N PRO A 457 5.78 -5.82 -12.66
CA PRO A 457 6.78 -4.82 -13.04
C PRO A 457 6.22 -3.40 -13.13
N LYS A 458 4.93 -3.19 -13.45
CA LYS A 458 4.35 -1.84 -13.50
C LYS A 458 4.11 -1.30 -12.09
N THR A 459 3.51 -2.13 -11.24
CA THR A 459 3.22 -1.83 -9.83
C THR A 459 4.52 -1.61 -9.05
N SER A 460 5.51 -2.49 -9.24
CA SER A 460 6.83 -2.38 -8.60
C SER A 460 7.54 -1.08 -8.98
N ARG A 461 7.55 -0.70 -10.27
CA ARG A 461 8.16 0.57 -10.71
C ARG A 461 7.48 1.79 -10.08
N MET A 462 6.14 1.81 -10.02
CA MET A 462 5.40 2.88 -9.36
C MET A 462 5.77 2.98 -7.88
N MET A 463 5.86 1.85 -7.18
CA MET A 463 6.26 1.85 -5.76
C MET A 463 7.66 2.38 -5.52
N HIS A 464 8.62 2.05 -6.38
CA HIS A 464 9.97 2.61 -6.29
C HIS A 464 9.96 4.13 -6.54
N GLN A 465 9.14 4.63 -7.46
CA GLN A 465 8.99 6.08 -7.68
C GLN A 465 8.38 6.78 -6.46
N ILE A 466 7.35 6.18 -5.86
CA ILE A 466 6.71 6.69 -4.64
C ILE A 466 7.70 6.69 -3.47
N LEU A 467 8.45 5.61 -3.28
CA LEU A 467 9.47 5.53 -2.25
C LEU A 467 10.55 6.61 -2.41
N ASN A 468 11.08 6.77 -3.62
CA ASN A 468 12.06 7.82 -3.92
C ASN A 468 11.51 9.23 -3.64
N LYS A 469 10.23 9.49 -3.98
CA LYS A 469 9.56 10.75 -3.68
C LYS A 469 9.43 10.96 -2.17
N ALA A 470 9.01 9.92 -1.43
CA ALA A 470 8.88 9.97 0.02
C ALA A 470 10.24 10.24 0.70
N GLN A 471 11.29 9.51 0.31
CA GLN A 471 12.66 9.70 0.82
C GLN A 471 13.16 11.13 0.63
N ARG A 472 12.97 11.71 -0.56
CA ARG A 472 13.32 13.12 -0.83
C ARG A 472 12.55 14.11 0.04
N SER A 473 11.32 13.78 0.44
CA SER A 473 10.47 14.67 1.23
C SER A 473 10.80 14.68 2.73
N VAL A 474 11.35 13.59 3.26
CA VAL A 474 11.63 13.44 4.71
C VAL A 474 13.10 13.69 5.08
N GLY A 475 14.00 13.73 4.10
CA GLY A 475 15.43 14.05 4.29
C GLY A 475 16.27 12.89 4.81
N GLN A 476 15.83 12.21 5.87
CA GLN A 476 16.47 11.02 6.42
C GLN A 476 15.54 9.80 6.28
N TRP A 477 16.11 8.64 5.93
CA TRP A 477 15.37 7.38 5.80
C TRP A 477 15.87 6.34 6.79
N ILE A 478 14.98 5.81 7.63
CA ILE A 478 15.31 4.84 8.68
C ILE A 478 14.71 3.48 8.36
N GLY A 479 15.49 2.41 8.43
CA GLY A 479 15.02 1.06 8.13
C GLY A 479 15.05 0.70 6.64
N SER A 480 14.61 -0.52 6.33
CA SER A 480 14.79 -1.11 5.00
C SER A 480 13.92 -0.45 3.92
N SER A 481 14.54 -0.26 2.75
CA SER A 481 13.88 0.23 1.51
C SER A 481 13.35 -0.93 0.64
N VAL A 482 13.43 -2.17 1.13
CA VAL A 482 13.01 -3.36 0.37
C VAL A 482 11.49 -3.43 0.27
N ILE A 483 11.01 -3.63 -0.96
CA ILE A 483 9.60 -3.82 -1.31
C ILE A 483 9.45 -5.26 -1.80
N HIS A 484 8.59 -6.02 -1.15
CA HIS A 484 8.21 -7.36 -1.57
C HIS A 484 7.16 -7.29 -2.68
N MET A 485 7.40 -8.01 -3.78
CA MET A 485 6.48 -8.06 -4.92
C MET A 485 6.82 -9.26 -5.81
N GLY A 486 5.83 -10.10 -6.08
CA GLY A 486 6.02 -11.30 -6.89
C GLY A 486 6.91 -12.34 -6.22
N ASP A 487 6.93 -12.38 -4.89
CA ASP A 487 7.72 -13.33 -4.09
C ASP A 487 6.84 -14.05 -3.05
N HIS A 488 7.43 -14.80 -2.12
CA HIS A 488 6.63 -15.57 -1.16
C HIS A 488 5.88 -14.69 -0.13
N ASN A 489 6.32 -13.45 0.10
CA ASN A 489 5.67 -12.54 1.05
C ASN A 489 4.54 -11.75 0.42
N VAL A 490 4.76 -11.30 -0.81
CA VAL A 490 3.74 -10.62 -1.61
C VAL A 490 3.67 -11.33 -2.95
N PRO A 491 2.87 -12.41 -3.06
CA PRO A 491 2.83 -13.28 -4.25
C PRO A 491 2.52 -12.56 -5.56
N ASN A 492 1.67 -11.54 -5.53
CA ASN A 492 1.25 -10.83 -6.72
C ASN A 492 0.74 -9.44 -6.36
N SER A 493 0.44 -8.63 -7.36
CA SER A 493 -0.06 -7.25 -7.17
C SER A 493 -1.46 -7.18 -6.54
N LEU A 494 -2.26 -8.26 -6.53
CA LEU A 494 -3.53 -8.30 -5.79
C LEU A 494 -3.27 -8.30 -4.28
N MET A 495 -2.40 -9.19 -3.82
CA MET A 495 -2.01 -9.26 -2.40
C MET A 495 -1.35 -7.96 -1.96
N PHE A 496 -0.52 -7.38 -2.83
CA PHE A 496 0.08 -6.07 -2.60
C PHE A 496 -1.00 -5.02 -2.36
N ILE A 497 -1.93 -4.82 -3.31
CA ILE A 497 -2.88 -3.72 -3.19
C ILE A 497 -3.88 -3.93 -2.05
N ASP A 498 -4.31 -5.17 -1.81
CA ASP A 498 -5.18 -5.50 -0.69
C ASP A 498 -4.53 -5.11 0.64
N LYS A 499 -3.24 -5.45 0.82
CA LYS A 499 -2.44 -5.06 1.98
C LYS A 499 -2.47 -3.55 2.23
N TYR A 500 -2.12 -2.72 1.23
CA TYR A 500 -2.07 -1.27 1.43
C TYR A 500 -3.45 -0.61 1.54
N THR A 501 -4.51 -1.18 0.95
CA THR A 501 -5.88 -0.68 1.17
C THR A 501 -6.35 -0.84 2.61
N GLN A 502 -5.67 -1.60 3.46
CA GLN A 502 -6.01 -1.71 4.89
C GLN A 502 -5.55 -0.50 5.72
N ILE A 503 -4.63 0.33 5.23
CA ILE A 503 -4.08 1.47 5.99
C ILE A 503 -5.20 2.38 6.52
N TYR A 504 -6.15 2.74 5.65
CA TYR A 504 -7.25 3.62 6.07
C TYR A 504 -8.13 2.94 7.13
N ARG A 505 -8.35 1.62 7.05
CA ARG A 505 -9.13 0.87 8.04
C ARG A 505 -8.47 0.87 9.41
N ILE A 506 -7.14 0.91 9.46
CA ILE A 506 -6.37 1.01 10.71
C ILE A 506 -6.45 2.43 11.27
N LEU A 507 -6.16 3.44 10.44
CA LEU A 507 -5.98 4.81 10.91
C LEU A 507 -7.31 5.57 11.14
N LEU A 508 -8.34 5.31 10.34
CA LEU A 508 -9.62 6.02 10.42
C LEU A 508 -10.31 5.84 11.79
N PRO A 509 -10.39 4.63 12.39
CA PRO A 509 -10.95 4.46 13.73
C PRO A 509 -10.17 5.22 14.81
N ILE A 510 -8.84 5.21 14.74
CA ILE A 510 -7.99 5.96 15.67
C ILE A 510 -8.29 7.46 15.54
N CYS A 511 -8.29 7.98 14.32
CA CYS A 511 -8.59 9.38 14.03
C CYS A 511 -9.99 9.77 14.53
N THR A 512 -10.99 8.94 14.29
CA THR A 512 -12.38 9.15 14.70
C THR A 512 -12.50 9.21 16.22
N THR A 513 -11.90 8.26 16.93
CA THR A 513 -11.85 8.24 18.39
C THR A 513 -11.22 9.52 18.92
N LEU A 514 -10.05 9.92 18.41
CA LEU A 514 -9.33 11.12 18.87
C LEU A 514 -10.13 12.41 18.68
N SER A 515 -10.85 12.56 17.55
CA SER A 515 -11.72 13.73 17.32
C SER A 515 -12.93 13.78 18.23
N GLN A 516 -13.48 12.63 18.62
CA GLN A 516 -14.68 12.57 19.45
C GLN A 516 -14.41 12.74 20.95
N ILE A 517 -13.14 12.64 21.40
CA ILE A 517 -12.78 12.77 22.82
C ILE A 517 -13.30 14.07 23.46
N GLU A 518 -13.22 15.22 22.78
CA GLU A 518 -13.79 16.48 23.33
C GLU A 518 -15.31 16.39 23.48
N GLY A 519 -15.99 15.82 22.49
CA GLY A 519 -17.44 15.63 22.54
C GLY A 519 -17.88 14.67 23.65
N LEU A 520 -17.09 13.63 23.93
CA LEU A 520 -17.30 12.73 25.06
C LEU A 520 -17.07 13.46 26.39
N ALA A 521 -15.99 14.24 26.49
CA ALA A 521 -15.65 15.02 27.68
C ALA A 521 -16.66 16.14 27.99
N ALA A 522 -17.55 16.50 27.06
CA ALA A 522 -18.66 17.41 27.33
C ALA A 522 -19.72 16.79 28.27
N LYS A 523 -19.76 15.45 28.42
CA LYS A 523 -20.66 14.77 29.36
C LYS A 523 -19.97 14.63 30.72
N PRO A 524 -20.51 15.21 31.82
CA PRO A 524 -19.82 15.26 33.11
C PRO A 524 -19.37 13.91 33.68
N ALA A 525 -20.19 12.86 33.53
CA ALA A 525 -19.85 11.53 34.02
C ALA A 525 -18.65 10.91 33.27
N ILE A 526 -18.58 11.11 31.95
CA ILE A 526 -17.47 10.62 31.13
C ILE A 526 -16.23 11.49 31.36
N ARG A 527 -16.42 12.80 31.59
CA ARG A 527 -15.33 13.70 31.95
C ARG A 527 -14.62 13.28 33.23
N SER A 528 -15.38 12.99 34.30
CA SER A 528 -14.80 12.48 35.56
C SER A 528 -13.98 11.25 35.31
N TYR A 529 -14.55 10.27 34.60
CA TYR A 529 -13.85 9.04 34.23
C TYR A 529 -12.54 9.28 33.47
N ILE A 530 -12.55 10.19 32.48
CA ILE A 530 -11.34 10.53 31.71
C ILE A 530 -10.29 11.21 32.60
N ASP A 531 -10.71 12.15 33.44
CA ASP A 531 -9.81 12.87 34.33
C ASP A 531 -9.24 11.95 35.42
N ASP A 532 -10.03 11.00 35.94
CA ASP A 532 -9.61 10.05 36.97
C ASP A 532 -8.61 9.01 36.43
N GLU A 533 -8.88 8.44 35.24
CA GLU A 533 -8.04 7.37 34.66
C GLU A 533 -6.83 7.89 33.87
N PHE A 534 -6.97 9.03 33.20
CA PHE A 534 -5.98 9.57 32.25
C PHE A 534 -5.46 10.95 32.65
N GLY A 535 -6.07 11.64 33.62
CA GLY A 535 -5.69 12.97 34.08
C GLY A 535 -6.28 14.12 33.24
N SER A 536 -6.44 13.92 31.94
CA SER A 536 -7.10 14.89 31.05
C SER A 536 -7.45 14.27 29.69
N PRO A 537 -8.36 14.88 28.91
CA PRO A 537 -8.59 14.49 27.52
C PRO A 537 -7.33 14.57 26.64
N ASP A 538 -6.45 15.54 26.91
CA ASP A 538 -5.18 15.71 26.21
C ASP A 538 -4.22 14.55 26.49
N ASN A 539 -4.11 14.14 27.76
CA ASN A 539 -3.30 13.00 28.15
C ASN A 539 -3.84 11.69 27.56
N LEU A 540 -5.16 11.52 27.52
CA LEU A 540 -5.79 10.37 26.85
C LEU A 540 -5.42 10.30 25.37
N ARG A 541 -5.44 11.44 24.65
CA ARG A 541 -4.98 11.49 23.24
C ARG A 541 -3.51 11.08 23.12
N ARG A 542 -2.64 11.66 23.94
CA ARG A 542 -1.20 11.34 23.95
C ARG A 542 -0.94 9.88 24.27
N GLU A 543 -1.71 9.27 25.17
CA GLU A 543 -1.55 7.87 25.53
C GLU A 543 -1.91 6.95 24.36
N ILE A 544 -3.05 7.18 23.70
CA ILE A 544 -3.46 6.43 22.49
C ILE A 544 -2.43 6.60 21.38
N LEU A 545 -2.06 7.85 21.08
CA LEU A 545 -1.09 8.17 20.03
C LEU A 545 0.29 7.61 20.32
N GLY A 546 0.79 7.77 21.55
CA GLY A 546 2.10 7.29 21.96
C GLY A 546 2.19 5.77 21.97
N ASP A 547 1.12 5.06 22.34
CA ASP A 547 1.06 3.60 22.21
C ASP A 547 1.07 3.17 20.74
N PHE A 548 0.26 3.79 19.88
CA PHE A 548 0.24 3.47 18.45
C PHE A 548 1.57 3.81 17.74
N PHE A 549 2.16 4.97 17.99
CA PHE A 549 3.41 5.39 17.35
C PHE A 549 4.63 4.57 17.82
N ARG A 550 4.58 3.97 19.00
CA ARG A 550 5.57 2.98 19.43
C ARG A 550 5.28 1.62 18.81
N HIS A 551 4.12 1.06 19.12
CA HIS A 551 3.85 -0.37 18.92
C HIS A 551 3.15 -0.71 17.61
N GLY A 552 2.64 0.29 16.89
CA GLY A 552 2.23 0.14 15.49
C GLY A 552 3.41 0.22 14.50
N PHE A 553 4.61 0.54 14.98
CA PHE A 553 5.82 0.75 14.17
C PHE A 553 7.08 0.16 14.84
N ASP A 554 6.95 -0.98 15.51
CA ASP A 554 8.04 -1.61 16.29
C ASP A 554 8.62 -2.88 15.63
N GLY A 555 8.24 -3.15 14.39
CA GLY A 555 8.69 -4.32 13.62
C GLY A 555 8.08 -5.65 14.06
N SER A 556 7.11 -5.66 14.97
CA SER A 556 6.38 -6.86 15.40
C SER A 556 5.37 -7.36 14.35
N GLY A 557 4.79 -8.56 14.59
CA GLY A 557 3.63 -9.08 13.86
C GLY A 557 3.87 -10.29 12.94
N ALA A 558 5.09 -10.82 12.87
CA ALA A 558 5.39 -12.11 12.23
C ALA A 558 6.49 -12.84 13.01
N ASP A 559 6.87 -14.05 12.60
CA ASP A 559 7.83 -14.89 13.35
C ASP A 559 9.30 -14.55 13.06
N ASN A 560 9.63 -13.96 11.91
CA ASN A 560 10.99 -13.61 11.49
C ASN A 560 11.10 -12.14 11.02
N PHE A 561 12.32 -11.66 10.73
CA PHE A 561 12.58 -10.31 10.24
C PHE A 561 12.39 -10.15 8.71
N PHE A 562 12.05 -11.24 8.03
CA PHE A 562 11.72 -11.25 6.61
C PHE A 562 10.25 -10.87 6.40
N ASP A 563 9.36 -11.37 7.26
CA ASP A 563 7.91 -11.22 7.21
C ASP A 563 7.40 -10.00 8.01
N ALA A 564 8.21 -9.54 8.98
CA ALA A 564 8.01 -8.34 9.77
C ALA A 564 9.34 -7.60 9.99
N GLY A 565 9.33 -6.43 10.62
CA GLY A 565 10.54 -5.63 10.83
C GLY A 565 10.51 -4.36 9.98
N SER A 566 11.68 -3.88 9.56
CA SER A 566 11.81 -2.54 9.01
C SER A 566 11.59 -2.38 7.50
N CYS A 567 11.33 -3.48 6.76
CA CYS A 567 11.00 -3.42 5.34
C CYS A 567 9.69 -2.67 5.09
N ILE A 568 9.46 -2.23 3.85
CA ILE A 568 8.30 -1.39 3.50
C ILE A 568 6.99 -2.09 3.87
N ASP A 569 6.89 -3.37 3.54
CA ASP A 569 5.74 -4.21 3.85
C ASP A 569 5.65 -4.57 5.33
N GLY A 570 6.79 -4.70 6.02
CA GLY A 570 6.89 -5.02 7.45
C GLY A 570 6.36 -3.92 8.36
N ARG A 571 6.47 -2.65 7.95
CA ARG A 571 5.88 -1.49 8.65
C ARG A 571 4.38 -1.67 8.90
N LEU A 572 3.65 -2.19 7.91
CA LEU A 572 2.20 -2.38 8.03
C LEU A 572 1.87 -3.61 8.88
N THR A 573 2.72 -4.64 8.86
CA THR A 573 2.57 -5.84 9.69
C THR A 573 2.52 -5.48 11.19
N SER A 574 3.34 -4.53 11.64
CA SER A 574 3.31 -4.06 13.03
C SER A 574 2.03 -3.30 13.39
N ALA A 575 1.53 -2.46 12.48
CA ALA A 575 0.26 -1.76 12.70
C ALA A 575 -0.94 -2.73 12.78
N TRP A 576 -0.91 -3.81 11.97
CA TRP A 576 -1.90 -4.87 12.06
C TRP A 576 -1.82 -5.61 13.41
N ASN A 577 -0.62 -5.94 13.86
CA ASN A 577 -0.41 -6.55 15.17
C ASN A 577 -0.89 -5.64 16.31
N TRP A 578 -0.69 -4.32 16.21
CA TRP A 578 -1.26 -3.39 17.18
C TRP A 578 -2.78 -3.50 17.24
N CYS A 579 -3.45 -3.55 16.08
CA CYS A 579 -4.90 -3.67 15.99
C CYS A 579 -5.43 -4.92 16.69
N SER A 580 -4.75 -6.06 16.54
CA SER A 580 -5.13 -7.33 17.20
C SER A 580 -4.99 -7.30 18.73
N THR A 581 -4.29 -6.31 19.28
CA THR A 581 -4.11 -6.13 20.73
C THR A 581 -4.97 -5.02 21.31
N LEU A 582 -5.73 -4.28 20.50
CA LEU A 582 -6.47 -3.08 20.92
C LEU A 582 -7.42 -3.38 22.09
N GLU A 583 -8.13 -4.50 22.06
CA GLU A 583 -9.05 -4.96 23.11
C GLU A 583 -8.39 -5.13 24.49
N LYS A 584 -7.06 -5.33 24.53
CA LYS A 584 -6.27 -5.50 25.75
C LYS A 584 -5.74 -4.18 26.29
N LYS A 585 -5.86 -3.09 25.52
CA LYS A 585 -5.36 -1.77 25.89
C LYS A 585 -6.33 -1.13 26.87
N ARG A 586 -5.81 -0.48 27.91
CA ARG A 586 -6.66 0.09 28.96
C ARG A 586 -7.66 1.11 28.41
N TYR A 587 -7.32 1.89 27.38
CA TYR A 587 -8.19 2.86 26.72
C TYR A 587 -9.21 2.26 25.72
N PHE A 588 -9.35 0.94 25.61
CA PHE A 588 -10.25 0.29 24.66
C PHE A 588 -11.72 0.73 24.80
N HIS A 589 -12.17 0.93 26.04
CA HIS A 589 -13.53 1.41 26.32
C HIS A 589 -13.79 2.81 25.69
N VAL A 590 -12.77 3.64 25.49
CA VAL A 590 -12.92 4.95 24.81
C VAL A 590 -13.28 4.73 23.35
N PHE A 591 -12.65 3.76 22.68
CA PHE A 591 -13.01 3.37 21.31
C PHE A 591 -14.48 2.92 21.24
N LEU A 592 -14.94 2.10 22.19
CA LEU A 592 -16.34 1.68 22.22
C LEU A 592 -17.29 2.87 22.41
N LEU A 593 -16.95 3.84 23.27
CA LEU A 593 -17.74 5.04 23.50
C LEU A 593 -17.82 5.97 22.29
N THR A 594 -16.86 5.91 21.37
CA THR A 594 -16.84 6.67 20.11
C THR A 594 -17.48 5.92 18.94
N GLY A 595 -18.10 4.76 19.20
CA GLY A 595 -18.83 3.97 18.20
C GLY A 595 -17.98 2.93 17.46
N PHE A 596 -16.79 2.60 17.95
CA PHE A 596 -15.95 1.57 17.34
C PHE A 596 -16.58 0.19 17.47
N THR A 597 -16.78 -0.48 16.33
CA THR A 597 -17.31 -1.87 16.26
C THR A 597 -16.26 -2.91 15.86
N GLY A 598 -15.02 -2.49 15.53
CA GLY A 598 -13.95 -3.36 15.06
C GLY A 598 -13.42 -2.93 13.69
N PHE A 599 -12.14 -3.16 13.39
CA PHE A 599 -11.44 -2.63 12.21
C PHE A 599 -12.00 -3.04 10.83
N ASP A 600 -12.94 -3.99 10.80
CA ASP A 600 -13.69 -4.40 9.60
C ASP A 600 -15.14 -3.90 9.56
N GLY A 601 -15.54 -3.06 10.52
CA GLY A 601 -16.89 -2.51 10.64
C GLY A 601 -17.30 -1.58 9.49
N GLU A 602 -18.59 -1.29 9.39
CA GLU A 602 -19.11 -0.22 8.53
C GLU A 602 -19.08 1.09 9.35
N TRP A 603 -18.40 2.12 8.83
CA TRP A 603 -18.11 3.39 9.52
C TRP A 603 -18.88 4.56 8.93
#